data_AF-A0A1Y3SKN4-F1
#
_entry.id   AF-A0A1Y3SKN4-F1
#
_cell.length_a   1.000
_cell.length_b   1.000
_cell.length_c   1.000
_cell.angle_alpha   90.00
_cell.angle_beta   90.00
_cell.angle_gamma   90.00
#
_symmetry.space_group_name_H-M   'P 1'
#
loop_
_entity.id
_entity.type
_entity.pdbx_description
1 polymer ?
#
loop_
_entity_poly.entity_id
_entity_poly.type
_entity_poly.pdbx_seq_one_letter_code
_entity_poly.pdbx_strand_id
1 'polypeptide(L)'
;MPKIIFTPELSATIKALRIENNVPAKTVAEAIGHSPSYVSKLESYGIKSLEQEEFDKLLEVIMQNSSNINERREQLLSLCSIRYSKDELAEQLWFLNLDTVVRQLPIPNTLIEEINALLHQNNISISSLVTRINKNEELNFDNLKSRNVPVNEWFETKNDPEARYSIKMDLREHQVEQILAGEKASCNYVTMLAIVHYALKMIQHEDDYIWTPDELRNNWQETYELLDKHRFFSMERKAILRSKAHSKIEEENLLSEFDLKNQEIINAILKYLKIATELNVIKTNKVLEQFVQNLEWDFNFMLQLSSIKFDSIGECSFSNKNELLKEISAVVKKYREMPEDLKKAENYEFDI
;
A
#
# COMPACT_ATOMS: atom_id res chain seq x y z
N MET A 1 19.59 2.72 -7.68
CA MET A 1 18.42 2.43 -6.82
C MET A 1 17.21 3.12 -7.46
N PRO A 2 15.99 2.64 -7.24
CA PRO A 2 14.80 3.27 -7.79
C PRO A 2 14.68 4.69 -7.25
N LYS A 3 14.26 5.65 -8.08
CA LYS A 3 13.97 7.01 -7.63
C LYS A 3 12.47 7.20 -7.57
N ILE A 4 11.99 7.87 -6.52
CA ILE A 4 10.62 8.34 -6.47
C ILE A 4 10.58 9.68 -7.19
N ILE A 5 9.88 9.72 -8.31
CA ILE A 5 9.59 10.96 -9.03
C ILE A 5 8.54 11.72 -8.22
N PHE A 6 8.86 12.95 -7.84
CA PHE A 6 7.90 13.83 -7.16
C PHE A 6 7.02 14.52 -8.18
N THR A 7 5.77 14.77 -7.81
CA THR A 7 4.82 15.63 -8.51
C THR A 7 4.33 16.73 -7.58
N PRO A 8 3.67 17.79 -8.08
CA PRO A 8 3.02 18.77 -7.21
C PRO A 8 2.09 18.11 -6.18
N GLU A 9 1.35 17.09 -6.58
CA GLU A 9 0.38 16.38 -5.75
C GLU A 9 1.06 15.54 -4.67
N LEU A 10 2.13 14.79 -5.01
CA LEU A 10 2.92 14.07 -4.00
C LEU A 10 3.56 15.05 -3.02
N SER A 11 4.14 16.15 -3.52
CA SER A 11 4.78 17.18 -2.70
C SER A 11 3.79 17.79 -1.70
N ALA A 12 2.59 18.13 -2.18
CA ALA A 12 1.51 18.66 -1.35
C ALA A 12 1.00 17.61 -0.35
N THR A 13 0.90 16.34 -0.76
CA THR A 13 0.48 15.24 0.12
C THR A 13 1.48 15.02 1.25
N ILE A 14 2.78 14.95 0.94
CA ILE A 14 3.85 14.81 1.93
C ILE A 14 3.85 16.00 2.90
N LYS A 15 3.69 17.23 2.38
CA LYS A 15 3.57 18.43 3.22
C LYS A 15 2.38 18.36 4.16
N ALA A 16 1.21 18.01 3.63
CA ALA A 16 -0.01 17.88 4.41
C ALA A 16 0.14 16.83 5.50
N LEU A 17 0.65 15.64 5.15
CA LEU A 17 0.92 14.57 6.11
C LEU A 17 1.91 14.98 7.19
N ARG A 18 2.99 15.67 6.83
CA ARG A 18 3.97 16.17 7.80
C ARG A 18 3.31 17.14 8.79
N ILE A 19 2.52 18.08 8.30
CA ILE A 19 1.82 19.07 9.13
C ILE A 19 0.79 18.38 10.03
N GLU A 20 -0.01 17.47 9.47
CA GLU A 20 -1.03 16.70 10.19
C GLU A 20 -0.43 15.85 11.32
N ASN A 21 0.73 15.21 11.08
CA ASN A 21 1.45 14.45 12.09
C ASN A 21 2.36 15.32 12.98
N ASN A 22 2.27 16.65 12.89
CA ASN A 22 3.06 17.61 13.67
C ASN A 22 4.59 17.41 13.59
N VAL A 23 5.08 16.87 12.48
CA VAL A 23 6.51 16.59 12.28
C VAL A 23 7.23 17.84 11.80
N PRO A 24 8.27 18.34 12.48
CA PRO A 24 9.02 19.49 12.00
C PRO A 24 9.77 19.18 10.70
N ALA A 25 9.81 20.13 9.76
CA ALA A 25 10.59 19.99 8.52
C ALA A 25 12.09 19.73 8.79
N LYS A 26 12.61 20.22 9.93
CA LYS A 26 13.98 19.97 10.40
C LYS A 26 14.22 18.47 10.68
N THR A 27 13.28 17.81 11.34
CA THR A 27 13.36 16.38 11.69
C THR A 27 13.37 15.51 10.43
N VAL A 28 12.51 15.83 9.45
CA VAL A 28 12.54 15.14 8.15
C VAL A 28 13.89 15.34 7.47
N ALA A 29 14.41 16.56 7.48
CA ALA A 29 15.66 16.91 6.83
C ALA A 29 16.85 16.12 7.41
N GLU A 30 16.95 16.05 8.73
CA GLU A 30 17.98 15.28 9.44
C GLU A 30 17.91 13.79 9.06
N ALA A 31 16.71 13.21 9.00
CA ALA A 31 16.52 11.79 8.69
C ALA A 31 16.92 11.41 7.26
N ILE A 32 16.67 12.29 6.29
CA ILE A 32 17.07 12.07 4.90
C ILE A 32 18.48 12.61 4.59
N GLY A 33 19.19 13.17 5.58
CA GLY A 33 20.55 13.68 5.41
C GLY A 33 20.64 15.00 4.61
N HIS A 34 19.60 15.82 4.63
CA HIS A 34 19.52 17.10 3.91
C HIS A 34 19.22 18.29 4.83
N SER A 35 19.16 19.50 4.27
CA SER A 35 18.83 20.72 5.01
C SER A 35 17.31 20.96 5.12
N PRO A 36 16.81 21.71 6.13
CA PRO A 36 15.39 22.08 6.20
C PRO A 36 14.89 22.85 4.97
N SER A 37 15.78 23.58 4.30
CA SER A 37 15.49 24.25 3.02
C SER A 37 15.30 23.27 1.86
N TYR A 38 15.95 22.10 1.90
CA TYR A 38 15.72 21.02 0.95
C TYR A 38 14.30 20.45 1.11
N VAL A 39 13.88 20.14 2.34
CA VAL A 39 12.50 19.69 2.63
C VAL A 39 11.47 20.72 2.19
N SER A 40 11.73 22.01 2.44
CA SER A 40 10.84 23.08 1.97
C SER A 40 10.69 23.10 0.45
N LYS A 41 11.79 22.88 -0.28
CA LYS A 41 11.76 22.75 -1.75
C LYS A 41 11.07 21.47 -2.19
N LEU A 42 11.23 20.36 -1.47
CA LEU A 42 10.54 19.11 -1.76
C LEU A 42 9.02 19.29 -1.65
N GLU A 43 8.57 19.91 -0.56
CA GLU A 43 7.15 20.19 -0.28
C GLU A 43 6.53 21.25 -1.20
N SER A 44 7.34 22.10 -1.81
CA SER A 44 6.91 23.09 -2.80
C SER A 44 7.15 22.65 -4.25
N TYR A 45 7.47 21.37 -4.49
CA TYR A 45 7.78 20.80 -5.79
C TYR A 45 8.98 21.46 -6.53
N GLY A 46 9.90 22.04 -5.78
CA GLY A 46 11.21 22.50 -6.27
C GLY A 46 12.22 21.37 -6.48
N ILE A 47 11.95 20.17 -5.94
CA ILE A 47 12.74 18.95 -6.15
C ILE A 47 11.85 17.91 -6.83
N LYS A 48 12.32 17.34 -7.94
CA LYS A 48 11.53 16.48 -8.84
C LYS A 48 11.75 14.99 -8.63
N SER A 49 12.71 14.61 -7.80
CA SER A 49 13.02 13.21 -7.53
C SER A 49 13.74 13.06 -6.20
N LEU A 50 13.51 11.94 -5.53
CA LEU A 50 14.17 11.54 -4.29
C LEU A 50 14.59 10.07 -4.41
N GLU A 51 15.71 9.64 -3.84
CA GLU A 51 16.06 8.21 -3.83
C GLU A 51 15.03 7.44 -2.99
N GLN A 52 14.73 6.19 -3.35
CA GLN A 52 13.72 5.41 -2.63
C GLN A 52 14.04 5.27 -1.12
N GLU A 53 15.32 5.07 -0.77
CA GLU A 53 15.72 4.99 0.65
C GLU A 53 15.50 6.30 1.42
N GLU A 54 15.73 7.45 0.77
CA GLU A 54 15.44 8.76 1.34
C GLU A 54 13.92 8.97 1.47
N PHE A 55 13.14 8.53 0.48
CA PHE A 55 11.68 8.56 0.54
C PHE A 55 11.15 7.68 1.67
N ASP A 56 11.73 6.50 1.87
CA ASP A 56 11.33 5.57 2.91
C ASP A 56 11.62 6.13 4.31
N LYS A 57 12.80 6.74 4.50
CA LYS A 57 13.15 7.46 5.73
C LYS A 57 12.26 8.67 5.98
N LEU A 58 11.91 9.40 4.93
CA LEU A 58 10.95 10.50 5.01
C LEU A 58 9.58 10.00 5.49
N LEU A 59 9.06 8.92 4.92
CA LEU A 59 7.80 8.32 5.36
C LEU A 59 7.89 7.77 6.77
N GLU A 60 9.01 7.17 7.15
CA GLU A 60 9.25 6.69 8.51
C GLU A 60 9.13 7.80 9.55
N VAL A 61 9.74 8.95 9.27
CA VAL A 61 9.71 10.09 10.20
C VAL A 61 8.37 10.82 10.20
N ILE A 62 7.69 10.89 9.06
CA ILE A 62 6.37 11.52 8.95
C ILE A 62 5.27 10.63 9.54
N MET A 63 5.39 9.32 9.34
CA MET A 63 4.38 8.31 9.66
C MET A 63 4.94 7.31 10.69
N GLN A 64 5.26 7.83 11.88
CA GLN A 64 5.85 7.09 13.01
C GLN A 64 4.95 5.98 13.57
N ASN A 65 3.74 5.91 13.05
CA ASN A 65 2.60 5.14 13.50
C ASN A 65 2.53 3.69 12.98
N SER A 66 3.30 3.38 11.93
CA SER A 66 3.38 2.04 11.36
C SER A 66 4.78 1.48 11.56
N SER A 67 4.87 0.17 11.82
CA SER A 67 6.13 -0.50 12.17
C SER A 67 6.92 -0.95 10.94
N ASN A 68 6.25 -1.01 9.77
CA ASN A 68 6.83 -1.46 8.51
C ASN A 68 6.64 -0.41 7.41
N ILE A 69 7.68 -0.20 6.60
CA ILE A 69 7.64 0.70 5.45
C ILE A 69 6.54 0.36 4.43
N ASN A 70 6.19 -0.91 4.26
CA ASN A 70 5.09 -1.30 3.37
C ASN A 70 3.74 -0.78 3.88
N GLU A 71 3.49 -0.84 5.19
CA GLU A 71 2.27 -0.28 5.80
C GLU A 71 2.21 1.24 5.61
N ARG A 72 3.34 1.95 5.77
CA ARG A 72 3.43 3.40 5.53
C ARG A 72 3.06 3.76 4.09
N ARG A 73 3.59 3.00 3.13
CA ARG A 73 3.30 3.20 1.70
C ARG A 73 1.83 2.90 1.39
N GLU A 74 1.25 1.85 1.96
CA GLU A 74 -0.17 1.54 1.82
C GLU A 74 -1.07 2.63 2.42
N GLN A 75 -0.71 3.16 3.59
CA GLN A 75 -1.40 4.28 4.21
C GLN A 75 -1.35 5.54 3.33
N LEU A 76 -0.17 5.86 2.78
CA LEU A 76 -0.01 6.98 1.84
C LEU A 76 -0.91 6.79 0.60
N LEU A 77 -0.87 5.62 -0.03
CA LEU A 77 -1.69 5.30 -1.20
C LEU A 77 -3.19 5.38 -0.87
N SER A 78 -3.61 4.88 0.29
CA SER A 78 -4.99 4.95 0.74
C SER A 78 -5.46 6.38 0.98
N LEU A 79 -4.61 7.25 1.55
CA LEU A 79 -4.92 8.66 1.75
C LEU A 79 -5.06 9.40 0.42
N CYS A 80 -4.16 9.16 -0.53
CA CYS A 80 -4.27 9.70 -1.88
C CYS A 80 -5.55 9.23 -2.57
N SER A 81 -5.93 7.96 -2.41
CA SER A 81 -7.18 7.39 -2.94
C SER A 81 -8.46 8.05 -2.38
N ILE A 82 -8.37 8.67 -1.20
CA ILE A 82 -9.48 9.42 -0.57
C ILE A 82 -9.48 10.88 -1.05
N ARG A 83 -8.30 11.47 -1.25
CA ARG A 83 -8.12 12.90 -1.57
C ARG A 83 -8.29 13.23 -3.04
N TYR A 84 -7.94 12.31 -3.92
CA TYR A 84 -7.90 12.52 -5.36
C TYR A 84 -8.89 11.58 -6.05
N SER A 85 -9.48 12.06 -7.15
CA SER A 85 -10.32 11.25 -8.02
C SER A 85 -9.51 10.18 -8.75
N LYS A 86 -10.21 9.19 -9.32
CA LYS A 86 -9.58 8.12 -10.11
C LYS A 86 -8.80 8.68 -11.30
N ASP A 87 -9.40 9.63 -12.02
CA ASP A 87 -8.76 10.26 -13.18
C ASP A 87 -7.52 11.05 -12.74
N GLU A 88 -7.56 11.77 -11.61
CA GLU A 88 -6.39 12.47 -11.09
C GLU A 88 -5.26 11.52 -10.68
N LEU A 89 -5.55 10.34 -10.12
CA LEU A 89 -4.53 9.36 -9.73
C LEU A 89 -3.97 8.59 -10.93
N ALA A 90 -4.80 8.27 -11.92
CA ALA A 90 -4.36 7.62 -13.16
C ALA A 90 -3.35 8.48 -13.92
N GLU A 91 -3.34 9.79 -13.68
CA GLU A 91 -2.42 10.74 -14.28
C GLU A 91 -1.08 10.87 -13.53
N GLN A 92 -0.89 10.12 -12.43
CA GLN A 92 0.22 10.28 -11.49
C GLN A 92 1.21 9.10 -11.58
N LEU A 93 2.30 9.30 -12.32
CA LEU A 93 3.34 8.27 -12.51
C LEU A 93 3.92 7.74 -11.19
N TRP A 94 4.11 8.61 -10.20
CA TRP A 94 4.64 8.21 -8.89
C TRP A 94 3.70 7.27 -8.15
N PHE A 95 2.39 7.48 -8.27
CA PHE A 95 1.37 6.65 -7.62
C PHE A 95 1.36 5.27 -8.26
N LEU A 96 1.38 5.23 -9.60
CA LEU A 96 1.48 3.98 -10.36
C LEU A 96 2.72 3.18 -9.97
N ASN A 97 3.90 3.81 -9.90
CA ASN A 97 5.13 3.15 -9.48
C ASN A 97 5.06 2.69 -8.01
N LEU A 98 4.54 3.53 -7.10
CA LEU A 98 4.45 3.17 -5.70
C LEU A 98 3.52 1.96 -5.47
N ASP A 99 2.36 1.95 -6.14
CA ASP A 99 1.36 0.88 -6.03
C ASP A 99 1.80 -0.42 -6.73
N THR A 100 2.41 -0.32 -7.91
CA THR A 100 2.62 -1.52 -8.75
C THR A 100 4.06 -2.05 -8.75
N VAL A 101 5.06 -1.20 -8.53
CA VAL A 101 6.49 -1.56 -8.59
C VAL A 101 7.08 -1.72 -7.19
N VAL A 102 6.73 -0.81 -6.29
CA VAL A 102 7.39 -0.70 -4.99
C VAL A 102 6.66 -1.53 -3.92
N ARG A 103 5.33 -1.43 -3.84
CA ARG A 103 4.49 -2.19 -2.90
C ARG A 103 4.66 -3.69 -3.08
N GLN A 104 4.83 -4.42 -1.99
CA GLN A 104 4.89 -5.89 -1.98
C GLN A 104 3.53 -6.45 -1.58
N LEU A 105 2.96 -7.30 -2.43
CA LEU A 105 1.70 -7.99 -2.22
C LEU A 105 1.97 -9.43 -1.81
N PRO A 106 1.27 -9.97 -0.80
CA PRO A 106 1.36 -11.39 -0.46
C PRO A 106 0.91 -12.24 -1.65
N ILE A 107 1.66 -13.31 -1.95
CA ILE A 107 1.36 -14.17 -3.10
C ILE A 107 0.46 -15.34 -2.63
N PRO A 108 -0.76 -15.49 -3.16
CA PRO A 108 -1.61 -16.63 -2.86
C PRO A 108 -1.00 -17.93 -3.41
N ASN A 109 -0.96 -18.99 -2.60
CA ASN A 109 -0.48 -20.32 -3.06
C ASN A 109 -1.29 -20.83 -4.26
N THR A 110 -2.59 -20.56 -4.30
CA THR A 110 -3.46 -20.96 -5.41
C THR A 110 -3.05 -20.30 -6.73
N LEU A 111 -2.52 -19.07 -6.69
CA LEU A 111 -2.00 -18.38 -7.89
C LEU A 111 -0.73 -19.06 -8.39
N ILE A 112 0.18 -19.42 -7.47
CA ILE A 112 1.42 -20.14 -7.80
C ILE A 112 1.09 -21.50 -8.42
N GLU A 113 0.16 -22.24 -7.82
CA GLU A 113 -0.29 -23.55 -8.32
C GLU A 113 -0.86 -23.45 -9.73
N GLU A 114 -1.71 -22.45 -10.01
CA GLU A 114 -2.32 -22.25 -11.32
C GLU A 114 -1.28 -21.84 -12.38
N ILE A 115 -0.34 -20.94 -12.06
CA ILE A 115 0.75 -20.56 -12.96
C ILE A 115 1.64 -21.78 -13.27
N ASN A 116 2.05 -22.52 -12.25
CA ASN A 116 2.88 -23.72 -12.46
C ASN A 116 2.16 -24.76 -13.31
N ALA A 117 0.86 -24.97 -13.12
CA ALA A 117 0.08 -25.86 -13.96
C ALA A 117 0.06 -25.39 -15.42
N LEU A 118 -0.14 -24.09 -15.66
CA LEU A 118 -0.11 -23.51 -17.00
C LEU A 118 1.24 -23.71 -17.68
N LEU A 119 2.34 -23.43 -16.98
CA LEU A 119 3.69 -23.59 -17.52
C LEU A 119 4.01 -25.06 -17.84
N HIS A 120 3.69 -25.98 -16.92
CA HIS A 120 3.93 -27.40 -17.11
C HIS A 120 3.11 -27.99 -18.26
N GLN A 121 1.81 -27.66 -18.37
CA GLN A 121 0.95 -28.18 -19.43
C GLN A 121 1.40 -27.76 -20.83
N ASN A 122 2.03 -26.59 -20.93
CA ASN A 122 2.48 -26.01 -22.20
C ASN A 122 4.00 -26.14 -22.42
N ASN A 123 4.71 -26.91 -21.58
CA ASN A 123 6.16 -27.11 -21.65
C ASN A 123 6.97 -25.80 -21.64
N ILE A 124 6.50 -24.79 -20.92
CA ILE A 124 7.18 -23.50 -20.78
C ILE A 124 8.16 -23.59 -19.60
N SER A 125 9.44 -23.39 -19.87
CA SER A 125 10.45 -23.29 -18.80
C SER A 125 10.49 -21.89 -18.19
N ILE A 126 10.89 -21.78 -16.93
CA ILE A 126 11.07 -20.48 -16.27
C ILE A 126 12.11 -19.63 -17.02
N SER A 127 13.20 -20.26 -17.48
CA SER A 127 14.23 -19.58 -18.28
C SER A 127 13.68 -18.97 -19.58
N SER A 128 12.85 -19.72 -20.32
CA SER A 128 12.22 -19.22 -21.55
C SER A 128 11.21 -18.09 -21.27
N LEU A 129 10.43 -18.21 -20.19
CA LEU A 129 9.48 -17.18 -19.78
C LEU A 129 10.19 -15.87 -19.44
N VAL A 130 11.23 -15.94 -18.59
CA VAL A 130 12.02 -14.77 -18.19
C VAL A 130 12.72 -14.14 -19.38
N THR A 131 13.25 -14.97 -20.28
CA THR A 131 13.86 -14.48 -21.53
C THR A 131 12.84 -13.68 -22.35
N ARG A 132 11.61 -14.18 -22.50
CA ARG A 132 10.58 -13.47 -23.28
C ARG A 132 10.10 -12.19 -22.61
N ILE A 133 9.88 -12.20 -21.29
CA ILE A 133 9.55 -10.98 -20.52
C ILE A 133 10.62 -9.90 -20.76
N ASN A 134 11.90 -10.28 -20.68
CA ASN A 134 13.01 -9.35 -20.80
C ASN A 134 13.26 -8.87 -22.25
N LYS A 135 12.69 -9.52 -23.27
CA LYS A 135 12.69 -9.00 -24.65
C LYS A 135 11.93 -7.68 -24.76
N ASN A 136 10.97 -7.41 -23.86
CA ASN A 136 10.16 -6.19 -23.87
C ASN A 136 9.50 -5.93 -25.24
N GLU A 137 8.97 -6.98 -25.86
CA GLU A 137 8.49 -6.97 -27.25
C GLU A 137 7.32 -6.00 -27.51
N GLU A 138 6.59 -5.60 -26.45
CA GLU A 138 5.51 -4.61 -26.52
C GLU A 138 5.98 -3.16 -26.38
N LEU A 139 7.25 -2.93 -26.06
CA LEU A 139 7.80 -1.57 -26.04
C LEU A 139 8.24 -1.15 -27.43
N ASN A 140 7.59 -0.11 -27.95
CA ASN A 140 8.06 0.55 -29.15
C ASN A 140 9.27 1.45 -28.85
N PHE A 141 10.48 0.87 -28.95
CA PHE A 141 11.74 1.58 -28.73
C PHE A 141 11.99 2.71 -29.74
N ASP A 142 11.42 2.65 -30.94
CA ASP A 142 11.60 3.70 -31.97
C ASP A 142 10.92 5.02 -31.55
N ASN A 143 9.87 4.95 -30.72
CA ASN A 143 9.17 6.11 -30.17
C ASN A 143 9.84 6.69 -28.92
N LEU A 144 10.85 6.02 -28.35
CA LEU A 144 11.55 6.44 -27.13
C LEU A 144 12.73 7.35 -27.49
N LYS A 145 12.57 8.67 -27.24
CA LYS A 145 13.61 9.70 -27.48
C LYS A 145 14.91 9.49 -26.68
N SER A 146 14.90 8.66 -25.65
CA SER A 146 16.01 8.42 -24.72
C SER A 146 16.39 6.94 -24.74
N ARG A 147 17.67 6.63 -25.04
CA ARG A 147 18.22 5.27 -24.85
C ARG A 147 18.33 4.85 -23.39
N ASN A 148 18.20 5.80 -22.46
CA ASN A 148 18.30 5.57 -21.03
C ASN A 148 16.88 5.49 -20.44
N VAL A 149 16.25 4.34 -20.66
CA VAL A 149 14.91 4.00 -20.16
C VAL A 149 15.08 3.30 -18.81
N PRO A 150 14.36 3.72 -17.76
CA PRO A 150 14.45 3.06 -16.46
C PRO A 150 13.92 1.63 -16.58
N VAL A 151 14.47 0.75 -15.75
CA VAL A 151 14.19 -0.69 -15.78
C VAL A 151 13.39 -1.05 -14.53
N ASN A 152 12.35 -1.87 -14.71
CA ASN A 152 11.35 -2.24 -13.71
C ASN A 152 10.72 -1.02 -13.05
N GLU A 153 10.51 0.06 -13.81
CA GLU A 153 9.88 1.30 -13.37
C GLU A 153 9.05 1.86 -14.52
N TRP A 154 7.83 2.29 -14.23
CA TRP A 154 6.99 2.99 -15.20
C TRP A 154 7.60 4.36 -15.54
N PHE A 155 7.49 4.76 -16.81
CA PHE A 155 7.92 6.06 -17.31
C PHE A 155 6.90 6.65 -18.30
N GLU A 156 6.92 7.97 -18.46
CA GLU A 156 6.07 8.68 -19.44
C GLU A 156 6.50 8.46 -20.89
N THR A 157 5.52 8.12 -21.72
CA THR A 157 5.72 7.92 -23.16
C THR A 157 5.12 9.10 -23.93
N LYS A 158 5.89 10.19 -24.06
CA LYS A 158 5.39 11.49 -24.55
C LYS A 158 4.93 11.53 -26.02
N ASN A 159 5.18 10.48 -26.80
CA ASN A 159 4.79 10.43 -28.22
C ASN A 159 4.10 9.11 -28.59
N ASP A 160 3.62 8.34 -27.61
CA ASP A 160 2.83 7.15 -27.89
C ASP A 160 1.34 7.49 -27.72
N PRO A 161 0.56 7.52 -28.82
CA PRO A 161 -0.86 7.84 -28.76
C PRO A 161 -1.70 6.74 -28.11
N GLU A 162 -1.16 5.53 -27.94
CA GLU A 162 -1.88 4.38 -27.38
C GLU A 162 -1.56 4.16 -25.90
N ALA A 163 -0.37 4.56 -25.43
CA ALA A 163 0.04 4.37 -24.04
C ALA A 163 0.70 5.63 -23.45
N ARG A 164 0.08 6.19 -22.40
CA ARG A 164 0.66 7.29 -21.62
C ARG A 164 1.91 6.87 -20.84
N TYR A 165 1.90 5.65 -20.31
CA TYR A 165 2.98 5.08 -19.51
C TYR A 165 3.42 3.74 -20.08
N SER A 166 4.72 3.47 -19.94
CA SER A 166 5.32 2.22 -20.35
C SER A 166 6.34 1.77 -19.31
N ILE A 167 6.65 0.47 -19.28
CA ILE A 167 7.62 -0.12 -18.35
C ILE A 167 8.55 -1.06 -19.11
N LYS A 168 9.85 -0.97 -18.82
CA LYS A 168 10.86 -1.90 -19.32
C LYS A 168 11.20 -2.93 -18.25
N MET A 169 10.77 -4.17 -18.44
CA MET A 169 11.02 -5.28 -17.53
C MET A 169 12.44 -5.85 -17.69
N ASP A 170 13.03 -6.23 -16.56
CA ASP A 170 14.27 -7.01 -16.47
C ASP A 170 14.21 -7.87 -15.20
N LEU A 171 13.73 -9.09 -15.35
CA LEU A 171 13.60 -10.05 -14.27
C LEU A 171 14.78 -11.01 -14.25
N ARG A 172 15.21 -11.39 -13.05
CA ARG A 172 16.22 -12.46 -12.87
C ARG A 172 15.51 -13.80 -12.80
N GLU A 173 16.06 -14.81 -13.47
CA GLU A 173 15.51 -16.17 -13.46
C GLU A 173 15.31 -16.70 -12.03
N HIS A 174 16.34 -16.59 -11.20
CA HIS A 174 16.28 -17.01 -9.80
C HIS A 174 15.16 -16.33 -8.98
N GLN A 175 14.85 -15.07 -9.27
CA GLN A 175 13.75 -14.38 -8.59
C GLN A 175 12.40 -14.99 -8.93
N VAL A 176 12.19 -15.38 -10.19
CA VAL A 176 10.95 -16.00 -10.65
C VAL A 176 10.84 -17.43 -10.13
N GLU A 177 11.95 -18.17 -10.10
CA GLU A 177 12.03 -19.50 -9.46
C GLU A 177 11.56 -19.45 -8.00
N GLN A 178 12.08 -18.53 -7.20
CA GLN A 178 11.70 -18.41 -5.78
C GLN A 178 10.22 -18.05 -5.57
N ILE A 179 9.66 -17.23 -6.48
CA ILE A 179 8.23 -16.90 -6.46
C ILE A 179 7.40 -18.14 -6.76
N LEU A 180 7.72 -18.86 -7.85
CA LEU A 180 6.94 -20.02 -8.31
C LEU A 180 7.19 -21.28 -7.48
N ALA A 181 8.29 -21.34 -6.71
CA ALA A 181 8.53 -22.36 -5.69
C ALA A 181 7.80 -22.07 -4.36
N GLY A 182 7.20 -20.88 -4.20
CA GLY A 182 6.58 -20.43 -2.95
C GLY A 182 7.57 -20.09 -1.84
N GLU A 183 8.87 -19.97 -2.16
CA GLU A 183 9.92 -19.57 -1.21
C GLU A 183 9.81 -18.07 -0.85
N LYS A 184 9.27 -17.27 -1.77
CA LYS A 184 9.03 -15.84 -1.55
C LYS A 184 7.57 -15.59 -1.19
N ALA A 185 7.33 -15.07 0.02
CA ALA A 185 5.98 -14.82 0.53
C ALA A 185 5.25 -13.64 -0.16
N SER A 186 5.98 -12.73 -0.82
CA SER A 186 5.42 -11.55 -1.46
C SER A 186 6.24 -11.07 -2.67
N CYS A 187 5.59 -10.39 -3.61
CA CYS A 187 6.25 -9.69 -4.72
C CYS A 187 5.49 -8.42 -5.10
N ASN A 188 6.08 -7.54 -5.91
CA ASN A 188 5.34 -6.42 -6.47
C ASN A 188 4.36 -6.85 -7.56
N TYR A 189 3.39 -5.98 -7.84
CA TYR A 189 2.32 -6.26 -8.79
C TYR A 189 2.86 -6.48 -10.20
N VAL A 190 3.74 -5.61 -10.69
CA VAL A 190 4.26 -5.70 -12.08
C VAL A 190 5.03 -6.99 -12.34
N THR A 191 5.73 -7.54 -11.35
CA THR A 191 6.47 -8.81 -11.50
C THR A 191 5.49 -9.95 -11.76
N MET A 192 4.45 -10.08 -10.93
CA MET A 192 3.45 -11.14 -11.10
C MET A 192 2.62 -10.91 -12.38
N LEU A 193 2.28 -9.65 -12.67
CA LEU A 193 1.59 -9.27 -13.91
C LEU A 193 2.38 -9.72 -15.13
N ALA A 194 3.69 -9.44 -15.18
CA ALA A 194 4.56 -9.87 -16.28
C ALA A 194 4.66 -11.40 -16.38
N ILE A 195 4.79 -12.10 -15.25
CA ILE A 195 4.83 -13.58 -15.23
C ILE A 195 3.55 -14.15 -15.86
N VAL A 196 2.37 -13.71 -15.40
CA VAL A 196 1.08 -14.21 -15.90
C VAL A 196 0.87 -13.82 -17.35
N HIS A 197 1.08 -12.55 -17.68
CA HIS A 197 0.83 -12.01 -19.02
C HIS A 197 1.65 -12.73 -20.08
N TYR A 198 2.97 -12.88 -19.86
CA TYR A 198 3.84 -13.53 -20.82
C TYR A 198 3.68 -15.06 -20.82
N ALA A 199 3.28 -15.67 -19.69
CA ALA A 199 2.91 -17.09 -19.69
C ALA A 199 1.71 -17.34 -20.63
N LEU A 200 0.63 -16.56 -20.50
CA LEU A 200 -0.53 -16.65 -21.40
C LEU A 200 -0.15 -16.35 -22.85
N LYS A 201 0.68 -15.33 -23.07
CA LYS A 201 1.18 -14.97 -24.40
C LYS A 201 1.91 -16.12 -25.09
N MET A 202 2.79 -16.81 -24.36
CA MET A 202 3.54 -17.97 -24.85
C MET A 202 2.65 -19.20 -25.13
N ILE A 203 1.51 -19.32 -24.45
CA ILE A 203 0.53 -20.39 -24.69
C ILE A 203 -0.22 -20.13 -26.01
N GLN A 204 -0.59 -18.87 -26.25
CA GLN A 204 -1.39 -18.49 -27.41
C GLN A 204 -0.55 -18.46 -28.69
N HIS A 205 0.67 -17.93 -28.65
CA HIS A 205 1.50 -17.70 -29.83
C HIS A 205 3.02 -17.83 -29.60
N GLU A 206 3.74 -18.20 -30.67
CA GLU A 206 5.20 -18.27 -30.71
C GLU A 206 5.88 -16.88 -30.55
N ASP A 207 7.20 -16.88 -30.36
CA ASP A 207 8.00 -15.70 -29.98
C ASP A 207 7.97 -14.53 -30.98
N ASP A 208 7.76 -14.79 -32.27
CA ASP A 208 7.81 -13.78 -33.33
C ASP A 208 6.42 -13.43 -33.89
N TYR A 209 5.35 -13.84 -33.21
CA TYR A 209 3.99 -13.54 -33.64
C TYR A 209 3.68 -12.04 -33.53
N ILE A 210 3.14 -11.46 -34.61
CA ILE A 210 2.69 -10.08 -34.62
C ILE A 210 1.23 -10.05 -34.16
N TRP A 211 1.03 -9.61 -32.92
CA TRP A 211 -0.29 -9.51 -32.30
C TRP A 211 -1.11 -8.39 -32.93
N THR A 212 -2.38 -8.67 -33.20
CA THR A 212 -3.36 -7.63 -33.49
C THR A 212 -3.76 -6.90 -32.21
N PRO A 213 -4.27 -5.65 -32.30
CA PRO A 213 -4.73 -4.91 -31.13
C PRO A 213 -5.82 -5.63 -30.31
N ASP A 214 -6.69 -6.38 -30.98
CA ASP A 214 -7.77 -7.13 -30.32
C ASP A 214 -7.25 -8.37 -29.59
N GLU A 215 -6.32 -9.12 -30.17
CA GLU A 215 -5.68 -10.26 -29.49
C GLU A 215 -4.90 -9.80 -28.26
N LEU A 216 -4.15 -8.69 -28.39
CA LEU A 216 -3.41 -8.14 -27.26
C LEU A 216 -4.35 -7.70 -26.14
N ARG A 217 -5.47 -7.06 -26.49
CA ARG A 217 -6.52 -6.68 -25.53
C ARG A 217 -7.11 -7.90 -24.83
N ASN A 218 -7.38 -8.98 -25.56
CA ASN A 218 -7.90 -10.22 -24.98
C ASN A 218 -6.87 -10.86 -24.04
N ASN A 219 -5.58 -10.92 -24.41
CA ASN A 219 -4.53 -11.43 -23.55
C ASN A 219 -4.42 -10.61 -22.24
N TRP A 220 -4.49 -9.27 -22.33
CA TRP A 220 -4.55 -8.41 -21.15
C TRP A 220 -5.79 -8.68 -20.30
N GLN A 221 -6.95 -8.87 -20.92
CA GLN A 221 -8.18 -9.19 -20.21
C GLN A 221 -8.05 -10.52 -19.44
N GLU A 222 -7.57 -11.59 -20.11
CA GLU A 222 -7.33 -12.90 -19.49
C GLU A 222 -6.30 -12.82 -18.35
N THR A 223 -5.24 -12.02 -18.54
CA THR A 223 -4.23 -11.76 -17.51
C THR A 223 -4.88 -11.18 -16.26
N TYR A 224 -5.71 -10.14 -16.42
CA TYR A 224 -6.41 -9.52 -15.29
C TYR A 224 -7.43 -10.47 -14.66
N GLU A 225 -8.17 -11.23 -15.46
CA GLU A 225 -9.15 -12.20 -14.93
C GLU A 225 -8.47 -13.30 -14.10
N LEU A 226 -7.30 -13.78 -14.51
CA LEU A 226 -6.52 -14.75 -13.73
C LEU A 226 -6.03 -14.13 -12.41
N LEU A 227 -5.41 -12.96 -12.46
CA LEU A 227 -4.97 -12.27 -11.23
C LEU A 227 -6.14 -11.96 -10.30
N ASP A 228 -7.28 -11.55 -10.87
CA ASP A 228 -8.49 -11.19 -10.14
C ASP A 228 -9.10 -12.40 -9.44
N LYS A 229 -9.13 -13.55 -10.13
CA LYS A 229 -9.58 -14.84 -9.58
C LYS A 229 -8.81 -15.22 -8.31
N HIS A 230 -7.51 -14.92 -8.27
CA HIS A 230 -6.66 -15.17 -7.10
C HIS A 230 -6.52 -13.96 -6.17
N ARG A 231 -7.26 -12.88 -6.42
CA ARG A 231 -7.30 -11.68 -5.58
C ARG A 231 -5.97 -10.94 -5.47
N PHE A 232 -5.13 -11.02 -6.50
CA PHE A 232 -3.86 -10.33 -6.56
C PHE A 232 -4.02 -9.02 -7.35
N PHE A 233 -4.32 -7.92 -6.67
CA PHE A 233 -4.72 -6.65 -7.29
C PHE A 233 -3.78 -5.49 -6.95
N SER A 234 -3.64 -4.55 -7.90
CA SER A 234 -3.24 -3.17 -7.61
C SER A 234 -4.38 -2.41 -6.91
N MET A 235 -4.07 -1.26 -6.28
CA MET A 235 -5.11 -0.41 -5.68
C MET A 235 -6.10 0.11 -6.73
N GLU A 236 -5.60 0.49 -7.90
CA GLU A 236 -6.44 0.95 -9.01
C GLU A 236 -7.40 -0.16 -9.46
N ARG A 237 -6.90 -1.38 -9.67
CA ARG A 237 -7.73 -2.53 -10.07
C ARG A 237 -8.77 -2.84 -9.01
N LYS A 238 -8.39 -2.86 -7.73
CA LYS A 238 -9.32 -3.06 -6.60
C LYS A 238 -10.41 -1.99 -6.57
N ALA A 239 -10.07 -0.72 -6.85
CA ALA A 239 -11.03 0.38 -6.92
C ALA A 239 -11.98 0.29 -8.13
N ILE A 240 -11.50 -0.19 -9.28
CA ILE A 240 -12.33 -0.47 -10.47
C ILE A 240 -13.33 -1.59 -10.17
N LEU A 241 -12.86 -2.70 -9.61
CA LEU A 241 -13.70 -3.84 -9.26
C LEU A 241 -14.76 -3.47 -8.22
N ARG A 242 -14.41 -2.69 -7.20
CA ARG A 242 -15.39 -2.16 -6.23
C ARG A 242 -16.44 -1.27 -6.88
N SER A 243 -16.06 -0.40 -7.82
CA SER A 243 -17.07 0.43 -8.52
C SER A 243 -18.00 -0.35 -9.44
N LYS A 244 -17.63 -1.58 -9.82
CA LYS A 244 -18.45 -2.49 -10.62
C LYS A 244 -19.25 -3.47 -9.77
N ALA A 245 -18.94 -3.59 -8.47
CA ALA A 245 -19.73 -4.40 -7.56
C ALA A 245 -21.10 -3.76 -7.36
N HIS A 246 -22.15 -4.52 -7.64
CA HIS A 246 -23.54 -4.10 -7.52
C HIS A 246 -24.20 -4.63 -6.25
N SER A 247 -23.50 -5.50 -5.51
CA SER A 247 -23.95 -6.04 -4.22
C SER A 247 -22.84 -6.10 -3.19
N LYS A 248 -23.24 -6.09 -1.91
CA LYS A 248 -22.33 -6.30 -0.77
C LYS A 248 -21.62 -7.65 -0.81
N ILE A 249 -22.26 -8.67 -1.40
CA ILE A 249 -21.67 -10.00 -1.58
C ILE A 249 -20.56 -9.96 -2.64
N GLU A 250 -20.74 -9.21 -3.72
CA GLU A 250 -19.69 -8.98 -4.72
C GLU A 250 -18.52 -8.18 -4.13
N GLU A 251 -18.80 -7.17 -3.28
CA GLU A 251 -17.74 -6.46 -2.55
C GLU A 251 -16.96 -7.38 -1.59
N GLU A 252 -17.66 -8.28 -0.89
CA GLU A 252 -17.05 -9.26 0.03
C GLU A 252 -16.23 -10.33 -0.72
N ASN A 253 -16.64 -10.69 -1.95
CA ASN A 253 -15.89 -11.65 -2.79
C ASN A 253 -14.56 -11.08 -3.32
N LEU A 254 -14.40 -9.76 -3.34
CA LEU A 254 -13.15 -9.06 -3.70
C LEU A 254 -12.13 -9.01 -2.55
N LEU A 255 -12.50 -9.49 -1.36
CA LEU A 255 -11.66 -9.47 -0.16
C LEU A 255 -10.75 -10.70 -0.15
N SER A 256 -9.44 -10.51 0.00
CA SER A 256 -8.50 -11.60 0.30
C SER A 256 -8.85 -12.29 1.62
N GLU A 257 -8.29 -13.47 1.92
CA GLU A 257 -8.49 -14.13 3.23
C GLU A 257 -8.10 -13.21 4.41
N PHE A 258 -7.11 -12.34 4.21
CA PHE A 258 -6.71 -11.34 5.19
C PHE A 258 -7.76 -10.22 5.34
N ASP A 259 -8.31 -9.75 4.23
CA ASP A 259 -9.40 -8.76 4.25
C ASP A 259 -10.67 -9.34 4.92
N LEU A 260 -11.01 -10.61 4.65
CA LEU A 260 -12.14 -11.31 5.27
C LEU A 260 -11.98 -11.41 6.78
N LYS A 261 -10.79 -11.83 7.25
CA LYS A 261 -10.49 -11.89 8.68
C LYS A 261 -10.58 -10.53 9.37
N ASN A 262 -10.10 -9.48 8.71
CA ASN A 262 -10.24 -8.12 9.24
C ASN A 262 -11.73 -7.70 9.30
N GLN A 263 -12.51 -8.01 8.26
CA GLN A 263 -13.93 -7.70 8.24
C GLN A 263 -14.71 -8.46 9.32
N GLU A 264 -14.37 -9.72 9.60
CA GLU A 264 -14.95 -10.49 10.71
C GLU A 264 -14.71 -9.80 12.06
N ILE A 265 -13.48 -9.30 12.29
CA ILE A 265 -13.14 -8.56 13.51
C ILE A 265 -13.95 -7.26 13.61
N ILE A 266 -14.05 -6.49 12.53
CA ILE A 266 -14.84 -5.25 12.48
C ILE A 266 -16.33 -5.54 12.74
N ASN A 267 -16.87 -6.58 12.11
CA ASN A 267 -18.26 -6.99 12.31
C ASN A 267 -18.53 -7.43 13.76
N ALA A 268 -17.57 -8.11 14.40
CA ALA A 268 -17.66 -8.46 15.82
C ALA A 268 -17.71 -7.20 16.71
N ILE A 269 -16.87 -6.19 16.44
CA ILE A 269 -16.92 -4.90 17.17
C ILE A 269 -18.29 -4.25 17.00
N LEU A 270 -18.77 -4.11 15.76
CA LEU A 270 -20.06 -3.49 15.45
C LEU A 270 -21.24 -4.20 16.13
N LYS A 271 -21.20 -5.52 16.25
CA LYS A 271 -22.21 -6.31 16.96
C LYS A 271 -22.33 -5.86 18.43
N TYR A 272 -21.21 -5.73 19.15
CA TYR A 272 -21.23 -5.32 20.56
C TYR A 272 -21.65 -3.86 20.74
N LEU A 273 -21.27 -2.97 19.81
CA LEU A 273 -21.73 -1.58 19.83
C LEU A 273 -23.25 -1.48 19.65
N LYS A 274 -23.83 -2.26 18.74
CA LYS A 274 -25.29 -2.32 18.54
C LYS A 274 -26.03 -2.78 19.80
N ILE A 275 -25.53 -3.86 20.44
CA ILE A 275 -26.09 -4.34 21.72
C ILE A 275 -26.04 -3.23 22.78
N ALA A 276 -24.93 -2.51 22.89
CA ALA A 276 -24.81 -1.40 23.84
C ALA A 276 -25.80 -0.26 23.55
N THR A 277 -26.06 0.04 22.28
CA THR A 277 -27.02 1.08 21.86
C THR A 277 -28.46 0.67 22.19
N GLU A 278 -28.84 -0.60 21.98
CA GLU A 278 -30.16 -1.12 22.35
C GLU A 278 -30.41 -1.07 23.86
N LEU A 279 -29.37 -1.28 24.67
CA LEU A 279 -29.47 -1.21 26.13
C LEU A 279 -29.59 0.22 26.65
N ASN A 280 -28.81 1.17 26.12
CA ASN A 280 -28.84 2.57 26.54
C ASN A 280 -28.25 3.52 25.48
N VAL A 281 -29.06 3.91 24.50
CA VAL A 281 -28.63 4.77 23.38
C VAL A 281 -28.00 6.09 23.83
N ILE A 282 -28.53 6.76 24.85
CA ILE A 282 -28.04 8.08 25.29
C ILE A 282 -26.61 7.95 25.87
N LYS A 283 -26.41 6.98 26.78
CA LYS A 283 -25.09 6.75 27.38
C LYS A 283 -24.11 6.24 26.34
N THR A 284 -24.54 5.33 25.48
CA THR A 284 -23.69 4.72 24.45
C THR A 284 -23.23 5.75 23.43
N ASN A 285 -24.10 6.64 22.95
CA ASN A 285 -23.70 7.72 22.03
C ASN A 285 -22.60 8.60 22.65
N LYS A 286 -22.76 9.02 23.90
CA LYS A 286 -21.74 9.82 24.59
C LYS A 286 -20.38 9.10 24.69
N VAL A 287 -20.40 7.80 24.98
CA VAL A 287 -19.16 6.99 25.04
C VAL A 287 -18.54 6.84 23.66
N LEU A 288 -19.35 6.60 22.62
CA LEU A 288 -18.87 6.45 21.24
C LEU A 288 -18.33 7.76 20.67
N GLU A 289 -18.96 8.90 20.95
CA GLU A 289 -18.43 10.22 20.58
C GLU A 289 -17.05 10.45 21.20
N GLN A 290 -16.88 10.13 22.49
CA GLN A 290 -15.58 10.24 23.14
C GLN A 290 -14.56 9.25 22.57
N PHE A 291 -14.98 8.03 22.25
CA PHE A 291 -14.12 7.03 21.62
C PHE A 291 -13.63 7.48 20.24
N VAL A 292 -14.54 8.02 19.42
CA VAL A 292 -14.19 8.62 18.12
C VAL A 292 -13.24 9.79 18.30
N GLN A 293 -13.51 10.71 19.23
CA GLN A 293 -12.59 11.83 19.51
C GLN A 293 -11.20 11.35 19.94
N ASN A 294 -11.11 10.27 20.72
CA ASN A 294 -9.82 9.71 21.11
C ASN A 294 -9.09 9.08 19.91
N LEU A 295 -9.81 8.38 19.03
CA LEU A 295 -9.24 7.83 17.79
C LEU A 295 -8.81 8.93 16.82
N GLU A 296 -9.56 10.03 16.73
CA GLU A 296 -9.21 11.21 15.92
C GLU A 296 -8.01 11.95 16.49
N TRP A 297 -7.84 11.97 17.82
CA TRP A 297 -6.70 12.58 18.49
C TRP A 297 -5.40 11.80 18.25
N ASP A 298 -5.39 10.50 18.56
CA ASP A 298 -4.23 9.63 18.33
C ASP A 298 -4.68 8.18 18.12
N PHE A 299 -4.98 7.84 16.87
CA PHE A 299 -5.44 6.52 16.47
C PHE A 299 -4.50 5.39 16.91
N ASN A 300 -3.19 5.60 16.84
CA ASN A 300 -2.21 4.53 17.07
C ASN A 300 -1.98 4.29 18.54
N PHE A 301 -1.88 5.35 19.34
CA PHE A 301 -1.91 5.25 20.79
C PHE A 301 -3.19 4.54 21.25
N MET A 302 -4.34 4.89 20.69
CA MET A 302 -5.61 4.28 21.06
C MET A 302 -5.72 2.82 20.61
N LEU A 303 -5.15 2.44 19.47
CA LEU A 303 -5.03 1.03 19.08
C LEU A 303 -4.13 0.26 20.05
N GLN A 304 -2.97 0.80 20.42
CA GLN A 304 -2.10 0.17 21.42
C GLN A 304 -2.79 0.04 22.78
N LEU A 305 -3.48 1.10 23.23
CA LEU A 305 -4.28 1.06 24.45
C LEU A 305 -5.37 -0.02 24.38
N SER A 306 -6.02 -0.16 23.22
CA SER A 306 -7.04 -1.20 23.00
C SER A 306 -6.48 -2.62 22.93
N SER A 307 -5.18 -2.77 22.63
CA SER A 307 -4.49 -4.07 22.59
C SER A 307 -4.14 -4.63 23.97
N ILE A 308 -4.28 -3.82 25.02
CA ILE A 308 -4.08 -4.25 26.40
C ILE A 308 -5.11 -5.35 26.73
N LYS A 309 -4.62 -6.49 27.23
CA LYS A 309 -5.41 -7.68 27.54
C LYS A 309 -6.26 -7.50 28.81
N PHE A 310 -7.31 -6.69 28.74
CA PHE A 310 -8.27 -6.50 29.83
C PHE A 310 -9.17 -7.73 30.08
N ASP A 311 -9.21 -8.69 29.17
CA ASP A 311 -9.89 -9.98 29.38
C ASP A 311 -9.21 -10.83 30.46
N SER A 312 -7.90 -10.65 30.67
CA SER A 312 -7.12 -11.34 31.71
C SER A 312 -7.60 -11.07 33.15
N ILE A 313 -8.36 -10.00 33.38
CA ILE A 313 -8.96 -9.66 34.70
C ILE A 313 -10.43 -10.12 34.81
N GLY A 314 -10.84 -11.12 34.03
CA GLY A 314 -12.22 -11.61 33.94
C GLY A 314 -12.88 -11.93 35.29
N GLU A 315 -12.14 -12.57 36.21
CA GLU A 315 -12.61 -12.98 37.54
C GLU A 315 -12.76 -11.81 38.54
N CYS A 316 -12.26 -10.61 38.21
CA CYS A 316 -12.39 -9.45 39.09
C CYS A 316 -13.85 -9.01 39.26
N SER A 317 -14.19 -8.63 40.49
CA SER A 317 -15.51 -8.08 40.84
C SER A 317 -15.82 -6.80 40.08
N PHE A 318 -17.11 -6.47 39.95
CA PHE A 318 -17.56 -5.20 39.37
C PHE A 318 -16.94 -3.98 40.07
N SER A 319 -16.82 -4.04 41.41
CA SER A 319 -16.21 -2.96 42.19
C SER A 319 -14.74 -2.75 41.82
N ASN A 320 -13.97 -3.84 41.69
CA ASN A 320 -12.55 -3.77 41.34
C ASN A 320 -12.34 -3.30 39.90
N LYS A 321 -13.21 -3.71 38.97
CA LYS A 321 -13.21 -3.21 37.58
C LYS A 321 -13.49 -1.69 37.51
N ASN A 322 -14.41 -1.18 38.33
CA ASN A 322 -14.65 0.25 38.43
C ASN A 322 -13.48 1.01 39.06
N GLU A 323 -12.81 0.42 40.06
CA GLU A 323 -11.63 1.03 40.67
C GLU A 323 -10.49 1.15 39.66
N LEU A 324 -10.25 0.12 38.85
CA LEU A 324 -9.29 0.18 37.74
C LEU A 324 -9.61 1.33 36.77
N LEU A 325 -10.87 1.54 36.40
CA LEU A 325 -11.26 2.65 35.53
C LEU A 325 -10.97 4.02 36.16
N LYS A 326 -11.13 4.15 37.49
CA LYS A 326 -10.76 5.37 38.21
C LYS A 326 -9.25 5.57 38.25
N GLU A 327 -8.47 4.51 38.46
CA GLU A 327 -7.01 4.56 38.44
C GLU A 327 -6.50 4.98 37.06
N ILE A 328 -7.03 4.40 35.98
CA ILE A 328 -6.72 4.81 34.59
C ILE A 328 -7.07 6.30 34.40
N SER A 329 -8.24 6.74 34.86
CA SER A 329 -8.65 8.15 34.76
C SER A 329 -7.74 9.08 35.56
N ALA A 330 -7.28 8.66 36.74
CA ALA A 330 -6.35 9.40 37.58
C ALA A 330 -4.95 9.48 36.94
N VAL A 331 -4.50 8.41 36.29
CA VAL A 331 -3.27 8.40 35.49
C VAL A 331 -3.41 9.39 34.33
N VAL A 332 -4.46 9.33 33.53
CA VAL A 332 -4.68 10.29 32.43
C VAL A 332 -4.68 11.74 32.95
N LYS A 333 -5.34 12.00 34.10
CA LYS A 333 -5.33 13.32 34.74
C LYS A 333 -3.92 13.75 35.16
N LYS A 334 -3.14 12.86 35.78
CA LYS A 334 -1.75 13.11 36.16
C LYS A 334 -0.93 13.54 34.93
N TYR A 335 -1.07 12.84 33.80
CA TYR A 335 -0.34 13.18 32.58
C TYR A 335 -0.81 14.50 31.96
N ARG A 336 -2.11 14.81 32.04
CA ARG A 336 -2.68 16.10 31.60
C ARG A 336 -2.17 17.29 32.45
N GLU A 337 -1.96 17.08 33.73
CA GLU A 337 -1.54 18.11 34.69
C GLU A 337 -0.01 18.24 34.81
N MET A 338 0.76 17.48 34.02
CA MET A 338 2.21 17.63 34.01
C MET A 338 2.64 19.05 33.59
N PRO A 339 3.72 19.58 34.18
CA PRO A 339 4.36 20.80 33.73
C PRO A 339 4.63 20.79 32.20
N GLU A 340 4.39 21.91 31.52
CA GLU A 340 4.51 22.01 30.04
C GLU A 340 5.92 21.71 29.51
N ASP A 341 6.94 21.95 30.32
CA ASP A 341 8.34 21.58 30.10
C ASP A 341 8.54 20.05 30.10
N LEU A 342 7.79 19.31 30.92
CA LEU A 342 7.80 17.84 30.92
C LEU A 342 6.88 17.23 29.87
N LYS A 343 5.86 17.96 29.39
CA LYS A 343 5.01 17.53 28.26
C LYS A 343 5.73 17.59 26.91
N LYS A 344 6.80 18.39 26.81
CA LYS A 344 7.59 18.60 25.57
C LYS A 344 8.97 17.96 25.59
N ALA A 345 9.30 17.18 26.61
CA ALA A 345 10.65 16.67 26.80
C ALA A 345 10.82 15.23 26.32
N GLU A 346 10.96 15.04 25.01
CA GLU A 346 11.90 14.07 24.42
C GLU A 346 12.40 14.64 23.08
N ASN A 347 13.42 15.51 23.11
CA ASN A 347 14.43 15.46 22.06
C ASN A 347 15.26 14.21 22.38
N TYR A 348 15.19 13.18 21.55
CA TYR A 348 16.17 12.11 21.60
C TYR A 348 17.55 12.69 21.21
N GLU A 349 18.30 13.18 22.20
CA GLU A 349 19.76 13.30 22.06
C GLU A 349 20.31 11.87 22.14
N PHE A 350 20.72 11.32 21.00
CA PHE A 350 21.52 10.11 20.97
C PHE A 350 22.91 10.45 21.51
N ASP A 351 23.23 9.99 22.73
CA ASP A 351 24.61 9.91 23.19
C ASP A 351 25.35 8.85 22.34
N ILE A 352 26.29 9.37 21.55
CA ILE A 352 27.41 8.79 20.77
C ILE A 352 27.47 7.26 20.62
#